data_AF-A0A370G2S7-F1
#
_entry.id   AF-A0A370G2S7-F1
#
_cell.length_a   1.000
_cell.length_b   1.000
_cell.length_c   1.000
_cell.angle_alpha   90.00
_cell.angle_beta   90.00
_cell.angle_gamma   90.00
#
_symmetry.space_group_name_H-M   'P 1'
#
loop_
_entity.id
_entity.type
_entity.pdbx_description
1 polymer ?
#
loop_
_entity_poly.entity_id
_entity_poly.type
_entity_poly.pdbx_seq_one_letter_code
_entity_poly.pdbx_strand_id
1 'polypeptide(L)' 'MGRPRKVWPEARVKELVRLREAGRTWKEIGAKLDLPHITCSRYWQEVLGRPAYRVQLEDRRPVT' A
#
# COMPACT_ATOMS: atom_id res chain seq x y z
N MET A 1 -6.91 15.70 -19.65
CA MET A 1 -6.73 14.26 -19.36
C MET A 1 -5.42 14.07 -18.61
N GLY A 2 -5.44 13.33 -17.51
CA GLY A 2 -4.28 13.18 -16.61
C GLY A 2 -3.11 12.44 -17.27
N ARG A 3 -1.89 12.91 -17.00
CA ARG A 3 -0.64 12.31 -17.48
C ARG A 3 -0.60 10.81 -17.11
N PRO A 4 -0.24 9.91 -18.02
CA PRO A 4 -0.08 8.49 -17.68
C PRO A 4 0.94 8.36 -16.54
N ARG A 5 0.56 7.64 -15.48
CA ARG A 5 1.40 7.52 -14.29
C ARG A 5 2.57 6.60 -14.57
N LYS A 6 3.72 6.96 -13.99
CA LYS A 6 4.92 6.12 -14.03
C LYS A 6 4.68 4.87 -13.18
N VAL A 7 4.72 3.71 -13.82
CA VAL A 7 4.74 2.42 -13.13
C VAL A 7 5.99 2.37 -12.25
N TRP A 8 5.81 1.99 -10.99
CA TRP A 8 6.92 1.87 -10.04
C TRP A 8 7.71 0.58 -10.31
N PRO A 9 9.01 0.54 -9.98
CA PRO A 9 9.78 -0.69 -10.06
C PRO A 9 9.17 -1.76 -9.15
N GLU A 10 9.20 -3.02 -9.60
CA GLU A 10 8.56 -4.14 -8.90
C GLU A 10 9.01 -4.30 -7.45
N ALA A 11 10.31 -4.07 -7.16
CA ALA A 11 10.84 -4.12 -5.80
C ALA A 11 10.11 -3.13 -4.87
N ARG A 12 9.82 -1.93 -5.36
CA ARG A 12 9.08 -0.90 -4.60
C ARG A 12 7.61 -1.27 -4.44
N VAL A 13 7.00 -1.86 -5.47
CA VAL A 13 5.61 -2.34 -5.40
C VAL A 13 5.47 -3.47 -4.39
N LYS A 14 6.40 -4.43 -4.38
CA LYS A 14 6.43 -5.52 -3.39
C LYS A 14 6.54 -4.97 -1.95
N GLU A 15 7.40 -3.98 -1.73
CA GLU A 15 7.55 -3.35 -0.42
C GLU A 15 6.28 -2.60 0.02
N LEU A 16 5.64 -1.85 -0.90
CA LEU A 16 4.34 -1.18 -0.66
C LEU A 16 3.27 -2.19 -0.20
N VAL A 17 3.15 -3.32 -0.91
CA VAL A 17 2.22 -4.40 -0.59
C VAL A 17 2.53 -5.01 0.76
N ARG A 18 3.78 -5.42 0.98
CA ARG A 18 4.23 -6.02 2.25
C ARG A 18 3.92 -5.13 3.45
N LEU A 19 4.22 -3.83 3.35
CA LEU A 19 3.97 -2.89 4.45
C LEU A 19 2.47 -2.69 4.68
N ARG A 20 1.67 -2.65 3.62
CA ARG A 20 0.21 -2.51 3.74
C ARG A 20 -0.44 -3.74 4.36
N GLU A 21 0.00 -4.94 3.96
CA GLU A 21 -0.45 -6.22 4.53
C GLU A 21 0.01 -6.39 5.99
N ALA A 22 1.18 -5.85 6.35
CA ALA A 22 1.61 -5.74 7.74
C ALA A 22 0.79 -4.73 8.57
N GLY A 23 -0.22 -4.08 7.97
CA GLY A 23 -1.13 -3.18 8.65
C GLY A 23 -0.57 -1.77 8.89
N ARG A 24 0.53 -1.39 8.21
CA ARG A 24 1.09 -0.04 8.32
C ARG A 24 0.16 1.00 7.69
N THR A 25 0.20 2.20 8.25
CA THR A 25 -0.53 3.36 7.71
C THR A 25 0.17 3.91 6.47
N TRP A 26 -0.57 4.60 5.60
CA TRP A 26 0.03 5.25 4.42
C TRP A 26 1.13 6.24 4.76
N LYS A 27 1.04 6.89 5.94
CA LYS A 27 2.06 7.81 6.45
C LYS A 27 3.38 7.09 6.75
N GLU A 28 3.32 5.96 7.45
CA GLU A 28 4.50 5.12 7.71
C GLU A 28 5.08 4.52 6.44
N ILE A 29 4.20 4.05 5.54
CA ILE A 29 4.63 3.49 4.25
C ILE A 29 5.34 4.55 3.41
N GLY A 30 4.75 5.74 3.30
CA GLY A 30 5.36 6.86 2.59
C GLY A 30 6.73 7.24 3.17
N ALA A 31 6.83 7.34 4.50
CA ALA A 31 8.11 7.61 5.17
C ALA A 31 9.16 6.52 4.88
N LYS A 32 8.76 5.25 4.79
CA LYS A 32 9.66 4.14 4.50
C LYS A 32 10.10 4.05 3.04
N LEU A 33 9.23 4.45 2.12
CA LEU A 33 9.49 4.44 0.68
C LEU A 33 10.07 5.76 0.16
N ASP A 34 10.28 6.74 1.05
CA ASP A 34 10.66 8.12 0.73
C ASP A 34 9.69 8.77 -0.28
N LEU A 35 8.39 8.63 -0.01
CA LEU A 35 7.32 9.08 -0.89
C LEU A 35 6.18 9.75 -0.11
N PRO A 36 5.46 10.70 -0.74
CA PRO A 36 4.25 11.22 -0.14
C PRO A 36 3.21 10.11 0.06
N HIS A 37 2.62 10.03 1.24
CA HIS A 37 1.61 9.03 1.59
C HIS A 37 0.41 9.01 0.62
N ILE A 38 0.03 10.18 0.09
CA ILE A 38 -1.02 10.33 -0.92
C ILE A 38 -0.64 9.58 -2.21
N THR A 39 0.63 9.64 -2.61
CA THR A 39 1.14 8.93 -3.78
C THR A 39 1.07 7.42 -3.58
N CYS A 40 1.38 6.92 -2.38
CA CYS A 40 1.26 5.49 -2.04
C CYS A 40 -0.20 5.02 -2.11
N SER A 41 -1.13 5.75 -1.49
CA SER A 41 -2.57 5.40 -1.50
C SER A 41 -3.15 5.44 -2.91
N ARG A 42 -2.81 6.48 -3.68
CA ARG A 42 -3.25 6.60 -5.08
C ARG A 42 -2.70 5.48 -5.95
N TYR A 43 -1.41 5.16 -5.84
CA TYR A 43 -0.81 4.07 -6.60
C TYR A 43 -1.49 2.73 -6.29
N TRP A 44 -1.79 2.49 -5.01
CA TRP A 44 -2.51 1.30 -4.56
C TRP A 44 -3.90 1.15 -5.19
N GLN A 45 -4.68 2.23 -5.21
CA GLN A 45 -6.04 2.21 -5.74
C GLN A 45 -6.08 2.21 -7.27
N GLU A 46 -5.24 3.03 -7.91
CA GLU A 46 -5.37 3.33 -9.33
C GLU A 46 -4.47 2.45 -10.21
N VAL A 47 -3.36 1.93 -9.68
CA VAL A 47 -2.44 1.07 -10.44
C VAL A 47 -2.59 -0.40 -10.04
N LEU A 48 -2.68 -0.68 -8.73
CA LEU A 48 -2.88 -2.05 -8.26
C LEU A 48 -4.36 -2.46 -8.23
N GLY A 49 -5.30 -1.51 -8.38
CA GLY A 49 -6.73 -1.79 -8.34
C GLY A 49 -7.20 -2.29 -6.97
N ARG A 50 -6.43 -2.08 -5.90
CA ARG A 50 -6.72 -2.62 -4.58
C ARG A 50 -7.48 -1.59 -3.73
N PRO A 51 -8.45 -2.02 -2.91
CA PRO A 51 -9.16 -1.12 -2.02
C PRO A 51 -8.22 -0.50 -0.97
N ALA A 52 -8.36 0.81 -0.71
CA ALA A 52 -7.58 1.50 0.31
C ALA A 52 -8.02 1.16 1.75
N TYR A 53 -9.22 0.61 1.94
CA TYR A 53 -9.68 0.18 3.26
C TYR A 53 -8.92 -1.05 3.74
N ARG A 54 -8.68 -1.09 5.05
CA ARG A 54 -8.03 -2.20 5.72
C ARG A 54 -9.03 -3.36 5.73
N VAL A 55 -8.80 -4.40 4.92
CA VAL A 55 -9.35 -5.71 5.25
C VAL A 55 -8.57 -6.12 6.50
N GLN A 56 -9.19 -6.02 7.68
CA GLN A 56 -8.69 -6.74 8.84
C GLN A 56 -8.64 -8.19 8.41
N LEU A 57 -7.43 -8.72 8.13
CA LEU A 57 -7.22 -10.16 8.17
C LEU A 57 -7.61 -10.53 9.59
N GLU A 58 -8.79 -11.14 9.69
CA GLU A 58 -9.40 -11.59 10.92
C GLU A 58 -8.33 -12.23 11.79
N ASP A 59 -8.14 -11.60 12.95
CA ASP A 59 -7.94 -12.25 14.23
C ASP A 59 -7.24 -13.62 14.13
N ARG A 60 -5.90 -13.59 14.03
CA ARG A 60 -5.10 -14.69 14.54
C ARG A 60 -5.24 -14.74 16.07
N ARG A 61 -6.39 -15.15 16.57
CA ARG A 61 -6.46 -15.79 17.89
C ARG A 61 -6.27 -17.28 17.66
N PRO A 62 -5.21 -17.92 18.18
CA PRO A 62 -5.34 -19.32 18.52
C PRO A 62 -6.41 -19.39 19.62
N VAL A 63 -7.56 -19.99 19.30
CA VAL A 63 -8.48 -20.46 20.32
C VAL A 63 -7.75 -21.60 21.03
N THR A 64 -7.39 -21.38 22.29
CA THR A 64 -6.97 -22.41 23.24
C THR A 64 -8.01 -22.44 24.34
#